data_AF-A0A1N7ESF8-F1
#
_entry.id   AF-A0A1N7ESF8-F1
#
_cell.length_a   1.000
_cell.length_b   1.000
_cell.length_c   1.000
_cell.angle_alpha   90.00
_cell.angle_beta   90.00
_cell.angle_gamma   90.00
#
_symmetry.space_group_name_H-M   'P 1'
#
loop_
_entity.id
_entity.type
_entity.pdbx_description
1 polymer ?
#
loop_
_entity_poly.entity_id
_entity_poly.type
_entity_poly.pdbx_seq_one_letter_code
_entity_poly.pdbx_strand_id
1 'polypeptide(L)'
;MASKTDTETDETVDAASMTLYRLHGCPYCELVVRRLERYAISYRSRFVAGEHSKRDAVARVSGTRSVPVLVDHDRDVTMPESARILEYLDRTYGEEGGDESAVPAGTELVEFPPTEHPTEGEQAPDFTRPLVTDEYWEDASLSDLVAEDGRVLVVFFPLNWGGKSVYWWDELQGRDWAPDVSVVGVGISQPFDHQRFIERRGLEYPLFSDPGNDVAERYGVVHDLDGMAGISEPRPAMFLVGPDRTVEYAWVASEWPPSPPFDDLEDEERLAEE
;
A
#
# COMPACT_ATOMS: atom_id res chain seq x y z
N MET A 1 -21.02 -5.91 36.14
CA MET A 1 -21.55 -4.81 35.30
C MET A 1 -21.18 -5.14 33.88
N ALA A 2 -22.14 -5.66 33.11
CA ALA A 2 -21.94 -5.99 31.70
C ALA A 2 -22.13 -4.72 30.88
N SER A 3 -21.15 -4.36 30.05
CA SER A 3 -21.29 -3.30 29.06
C SER A 3 -21.90 -3.88 27.79
N LYS A 4 -22.95 -3.21 27.33
CA LYS A 4 -23.73 -3.45 26.11
C LYS A 4 -22.91 -2.96 24.91
N THR A 5 -22.66 -3.83 23.93
CA THR A 5 -23.28 -3.81 22.59
C THR A 5 -22.53 -2.92 21.60
N ASP A 6 -21.49 -3.48 20.97
CA ASP A 6 -21.06 -3.10 19.63
C ASP A 6 -21.76 -4.06 18.66
N THR A 7 -22.92 -3.66 18.15
CA THR A 7 -23.68 -4.41 17.14
C THR A 7 -24.41 -3.40 16.27
N GLU A 8 -23.66 -2.53 15.60
CA GLU A 8 -24.23 -1.59 14.62
C GLU A 8 -23.41 -1.53 13.31
N THR A 9 -22.24 -2.18 13.24
CA THR A 9 -21.36 -2.11 12.06
C THR A 9 -21.47 -3.30 11.10
N ASP A 10 -22.25 -4.35 11.43
CA ASP A 10 -22.27 -5.61 10.65
C ASP A 10 -23.51 -5.80 9.75
N GLU A 11 -24.64 -5.11 10.02
CA GLU A 11 -25.87 -5.30 9.23
C GLU A 11 -25.83 -4.67 7.83
N THR A 12 -25.02 -3.63 7.61
CA THR A 12 -24.92 -2.93 6.32
C THR A 12 -24.11 -3.70 5.27
N VAL A 13 -23.17 -4.56 5.68
CA VAL A 13 -22.31 -5.35 4.78
C VAL A 13 -23.06 -6.57 4.23
N ASP A 14 -24.04 -7.11 4.98
CA ASP A 14 -24.82 -8.26 4.56
C ASP A 14 -25.97 -7.93 3.61
N ALA A 15 -26.43 -6.67 3.61
CA ALA A 15 -27.46 -6.15 2.69
C ALA A 15 -26.92 -5.60 1.35
N ALA A 16 -25.60 -5.53 1.17
CA ALA A 16 -25.02 -4.98 -0.06
C ALA A 16 -25.32 -5.88 -1.26
N SER A 17 -26.19 -5.41 -2.17
CA SER A 17 -26.51 -6.09 -3.42
C SER A 17 -25.38 -6.03 -4.45
N MET A 18 -24.27 -5.36 -4.13
CA MET A 18 -23.10 -5.28 -5.00
C MET A 18 -21.85 -5.85 -4.33
N THR A 19 -21.06 -6.59 -5.09
CA THR A 19 -19.78 -7.15 -4.65
C THR A 19 -18.66 -6.71 -5.59
N LEU A 20 -17.61 -6.11 -5.05
CA LEU A 20 -16.40 -5.74 -5.78
C LEU A 20 -15.26 -6.69 -5.42
N TYR A 21 -14.79 -7.46 -6.40
CA TYR A 21 -13.55 -8.23 -6.28
C TYR A 21 -12.37 -7.33 -6.63
N ARG A 22 -11.47 -7.10 -5.68
CA ARG A 22 -10.36 -6.17 -5.81
C ARG A 22 -9.06 -6.74 -5.26
N LEU A 23 -7.94 -6.25 -5.78
CA LEU A 23 -6.62 -6.50 -5.21
C LEU A 23 -6.20 -5.27 -4.40
N HIS A 24 -5.60 -5.51 -3.23
CA HIS A 24 -5.01 -4.46 -2.43
C HIS A 24 -3.91 -3.72 -3.23
N GLY A 25 -4.07 -2.39 -3.34
CA GLY A 25 -3.16 -1.54 -4.10
C GLY A 25 -3.25 -1.65 -5.60
N CYS A 26 -4.38 -2.09 -6.14
CA CYS A 26 -4.65 -2.00 -7.57
C CYS A 26 -5.27 -0.64 -7.92
N PRO A 27 -4.60 0.22 -8.72
CA PRO A 27 -5.13 1.55 -9.06
C PRO A 27 -6.49 1.49 -9.74
N TYR A 28 -6.72 0.49 -10.60
CA TYR A 28 -8.00 0.30 -11.27
C TYR A 28 -9.14 -0.09 -10.32
N CYS A 29 -8.84 -0.77 -9.20
CA CYS A 29 -9.85 -1.08 -8.19
C CYS A 29 -10.27 0.18 -7.43
N GLU A 30 -9.31 1.06 -7.09
CA GLU A 30 -9.60 2.33 -6.41
C GLU A 30 -10.51 3.25 -7.23
N LEU A 31 -10.32 3.30 -8.55
CA LEU A 31 -11.21 4.07 -9.43
C LEU A 31 -12.67 3.60 -9.32
N VAL A 32 -12.89 2.30 -9.26
CA VAL A 32 -14.25 1.73 -9.11
C VAL A 32 -14.82 2.04 -7.73
N VAL A 33 -14.03 1.90 -6.67
CA VAL A 33 -14.43 2.22 -5.28
C VAL A 33 -14.92 3.66 -5.17
N ARG A 34 -14.13 4.61 -5.65
CA ARG A 34 -14.51 6.03 -5.65
C ARG A 34 -15.81 6.29 -6.40
N ARG A 35 -16.03 5.58 -7.50
CA ARG A 35 -17.28 5.71 -8.25
C ARG A 35 -18.47 5.18 -7.47
N LEU A 36 -18.30 4.05 -6.78
CA LEU A 36 -19.32 3.48 -5.89
C LEU A 36 -19.63 4.45 -4.74
N GLU A 37 -18.60 5.01 -4.09
CA GLU A 37 -18.73 6.00 -3.02
C GLU A 37 -19.38 7.31 -3.50
N ARG A 38 -18.98 7.82 -4.67
CA ARG A 38 -19.55 9.03 -5.29
C ARG A 38 -21.05 8.91 -5.49
N TYR A 39 -21.52 7.72 -5.86
CA TYR A 39 -22.94 7.42 -6.04
C TYR A 39 -23.61 6.88 -4.77
N ALA A 40 -22.91 6.94 -3.62
CA ALA A 40 -23.37 6.44 -2.32
C ALA A 40 -23.89 4.99 -2.36
N ILE A 41 -23.28 4.16 -3.21
CA ILE A 41 -23.70 2.79 -3.40
C ILE A 41 -23.02 1.90 -2.36
N SER A 42 -23.82 1.15 -1.61
CA SER A 42 -23.30 0.15 -0.68
C SER A 42 -22.77 -1.06 -1.44
N TYR A 43 -21.55 -1.48 -1.13
CA TYR A 43 -20.92 -2.63 -1.76
C TYR A 43 -20.13 -3.46 -0.74
N ARG A 44 -19.92 -4.73 -1.07
CA ARG A 44 -19.03 -5.64 -0.34
C ARG A 44 -17.69 -5.78 -1.06
N SER A 45 -16.59 -5.42 -0.41
CA SER A 45 -15.24 -5.72 -0.90
C SER A 45 -14.90 -7.19 -0.69
N ARG A 46 -14.39 -7.85 -1.74
CA ARG A 46 -13.73 -9.17 -1.66
C ARG A 46 -12.30 -9.03 -2.16
N PHE A 47 -11.35 -8.99 -1.22
CA PHE A 47 -9.93 -8.99 -1.55
C PHE A 47 -9.49 -10.35 -2.09
N VAL A 48 -8.65 -10.34 -3.12
CA VAL A 48 -8.21 -11.55 -3.83
C VAL A 48 -6.71 -11.74 -3.75
N ALA A 49 -6.23 -12.93 -4.09
CA ALA A 49 -4.81 -13.26 -4.10
C ALA A 49 -4.00 -12.26 -4.96
N GLY A 50 -2.85 -11.83 -4.43
CA GLY A 50 -1.87 -11.02 -5.16
C GLY A 50 -1.43 -11.69 -6.45
N GLU A 51 -1.08 -12.96 -6.36
CA GLU A 51 -0.70 -13.79 -7.51
C GLU A 51 -1.89 -13.98 -8.48
N HIS A 52 -1.73 -13.48 -9.71
CA HIS A 52 -2.77 -13.56 -10.74
C HIS A 52 -3.29 -14.98 -10.96
N SER A 53 -2.39 -15.98 -11.03
CA SER A 53 -2.72 -17.38 -11.26
C SER A 53 -3.65 -17.99 -10.19
N LYS A 54 -3.62 -17.45 -8.96
CA LYS A 54 -4.34 -17.96 -7.79
C LYS A 54 -5.69 -17.29 -7.55
N ARG A 55 -6.12 -16.37 -8.42
CA ARG A 55 -7.40 -15.64 -8.30
C ARG A 55 -8.61 -16.48 -8.69
N ASP A 56 -8.73 -17.68 -8.11
CA ASP A 56 -9.76 -18.65 -8.47
C ASP A 56 -11.17 -18.19 -8.11
N ALA A 57 -11.31 -17.37 -7.06
CA ALA A 57 -12.59 -16.75 -6.71
C ALA A 57 -13.11 -15.82 -7.82
N VAL A 58 -12.21 -15.08 -8.47
CA VAL A 58 -12.53 -14.20 -9.60
C VAL A 58 -12.86 -15.05 -10.82
N ALA A 59 -12.00 -16.03 -11.14
CA ALA A 59 -12.19 -16.93 -12.27
C ALA A 59 -13.55 -17.63 -12.26
N ARG A 60 -14.00 -18.08 -11.09
CA ARG A 60 -15.31 -18.75 -10.94
C ARG A 60 -16.48 -17.83 -11.26
N VAL A 61 -16.36 -16.53 -11.02
CA VAL A 61 -17.48 -15.59 -11.13
C VAL A 61 -17.49 -14.89 -12.49
N SER A 62 -16.32 -14.46 -12.99
CA SER A 62 -16.23 -13.66 -14.22
C SER A 62 -15.66 -14.41 -15.43
N GLY A 63 -15.14 -15.63 -15.24
CA GLY A 63 -14.40 -16.37 -16.27
C GLY A 63 -12.98 -15.84 -16.54
N THR A 64 -12.55 -14.78 -15.84
CA THR A 64 -11.21 -14.19 -15.93
C THR A 64 -10.56 -14.09 -14.55
N ARG A 65 -9.24 -13.88 -14.51
CA ARG A 65 -8.47 -13.61 -13.27
C ARG A 65 -8.05 -12.14 -13.15
N SER A 66 -8.48 -11.28 -14.09
CA SER A 66 -8.28 -9.83 -13.99
C SER A 66 -9.17 -9.23 -12.89
N VAL A 67 -8.67 -8.19 -12.23
CA VAL A 67 -9.44 -7.36 -11.30
C VAL A 67 -9.31 -5.89 -11.73
N PRO A 68 -10.29 -5.03 -11.43
CA PRO A 68 -11.52 -5.29 -10.66
C PRO A 68 -12.56 -6.14 -11.40
N VAL A 69 -13.44 -6.80 -10.63
CA VAL A 69 -14.70 -7.38 -11.11
C VAL A 69 -15.84 -6.90 -10.22
N LEU A 70 -16.88 -6.32 -10.82
CA LEU A 70 -18.09 -5.92 -10.14
C LEU A 70 -19.20 -6.97 -10.38
N VAL A 71 -19.92 -7.32 -9.33
CA VAL A 71 -21.13 -8.15 -9.39
C VAL A 71 -22.28 -7.35 -8.79
N ASP A 72 -23.28 -7.01 -9.59
CA ASP A 72 -24.54 -6.40 -9.15
C ASP A 72 -25.61 -7.50 -9.13
N HIS A 73 -25.98 -7.93 -7.93
CA HIS A 73 -26.93 -9.01 -7.69
C HIS A 73 -28.38 -8.60 -7.96
N ASP A 74 -28.71 -7.31 -7.87
CA ASP A 74 -30.07 -6.81 -8.16
C ASP A 74 -30.38 -6.84 -9.65
N ARG A 75 -29.35 -6.67 -10.48
CA ARG A 75 -29.46 -6.61 -11.95
C ARG A 75 -28.92 -7.85 -12.65
N ASP A 76 -28.45 -8.85 -11.91
CA ASP A 76 -27.83 -10.08 -12.42
C ASP A 76 -26.68 -9.77 -13.41
N VAL A 77 -25.82 -8.82 -13.02
CA VAL A 77 -24.68 -8.37 -13.84
C VAL A 77 -23.37 -8.80 -13.19
N THR A 78 -22.52 -9.47 -13.97
CA THR A 78 -21.10 -9.65 -13.64
C THR A 78 -20.24 -8.97 -14.69
N MET A 79 -19.37 -8.07 -14.26
CA MET A 79 -18.62 -7.21 -15.17
C MET A 79 -17.14 -7.17 -14.79
N PRO A 80 -16.25 -7.79 -15.57
CA PRO A 80 -14.82 -7.52 -15.52
C PRO A 80 -14.46 -6.24 -16.29
N GLU A 81 -13.23 -5.77 -16.11
CA GLU A 81 -12.63 -4.57 -16.73
C GLU A 81 -13.12 -3.26 -16.13
N SER A 82 -12.20 -2.50 -15.53
CA SER A 82 -12.49 -1.25 -14.82
C SER A 82 -13.23 -0.22 -15.68
N ALA A 83 -12.80 -0.01 -16.93
CA ALA A 83 -13.43 0.94 -17.84
C ALA A 83 -14.92 0.62 -18.07
N ARG A 84 -15.27 -0.66 -18.26
CA ARG A 84 -16.65 -1.10 -18.45
C ARG A 84 -17.46 -0.95 -17.16
N ILE A 85 -16.86 -1.29 -16.03
CA ILE A 85 -17.48 -1.13 -14.72
C ILE A 85 -17.83 0.34 -14.48
N LEU A 86 -16.89 1.27 -14.74
CA LEU A 86 -17.10 2.69 -14.56
C LEU A 86 -18.21 3.22 -15.48
N GLU A 87 -18.19 2.85 -16.76
CA GLU A 87 -19.25 3.18 -17.72
C GLU A 87 -20.63 2.66 -17.25
N TYR A 88 -20.67 1.43 -16.75
CA TYR A 88 -21.89 0.83 -16.21
C TYR A 88 -22.42 1.60 -15.00
N LEU A 89 -21.54 1.96 -14.06
CA LEU A 89 -21.91 2.73 -12.87
C LEU A 89 -22.43 4.11 -13.27
N ASP A 90 -21.77 4.81 -14.19
CA ASP A 90 -22.20 6.12 -14.68
C ASP A 90 -23.57 6.06 -15.34
N ARG A 91 -23.77 5.11 -16.25
CA ARG A 91 -25.03 4.97 -16.98
C ARG A 91 -26.20 4.54 -16.09
N THR A 92 -25.93 3.77 -15.04
CA THR A 92 -26.97 3.14 -14.21
C THR A 92 -27.31 3.97 -12.97
N TYR A 93 -26.32 4.66 -12.41
CA TYR A 93 -26.40 5.34 -11.12
C TYR A 93 -25.95 6.80 -11.15
N GLY A 94 -25.34 7.27 -12.24
CA GLY A 94 -25.07 8.70 -12.43
C GLY A 94 -26.38 9.46 -12.58
N GLU A 95 -26.61 10.47 -11.74
CA GLU A 95 -27.77 11.35 -11.89
C GLU A 95 -27.69 12.14 -13.21
N GLU A 96 -28.83 12.35 -13.88
CA GLU A 96 -28.97 13.30 -15.00
C GLU A 96 -28.81 14.74 -14.47
N GLY A 97 -27.58 15.16 -14.16
CA GLY A 97 -27.29 16.50 -13.62
C GLY A 97 -25.88 16.76 -13.09
N GLY A 98 -24.94 15.83 -13.24
CA GLY A 98 -23.53 16.08 -12.91
C GLY A 98 -22.86 16.94 -13.97
N ASP A 99 -22.21 18.04 -13.55
CA ASP A 99 -21.47 19.01 -14.36
C ASP A 99 -20.78 18.39 -15.61
N GLU A 100 -21.12 18.91 -16.79
CA GLU A 100 -20.51 18.57 -18.10
C GLU A 100 -18.99 18.90 -18.16
N SER A 101 -18.38 19.36 -17.07
CA SER A 101 -16.92 19.41 -16.90
C SER A 101 -16.28 18.05 -16.58
N ALA A 102 -17.05 16.95 -16.57
CA ALA A 102 -16.57 15.61 -16.27
C ALA A 102 -15.34 15.23 -17.12
N VAL A 103 -14.17 15.33 -16.47
CA VAL A 103 -12.88 14.88 -16.98
C VAL A 103 -13.00 13.38 -17.31
N PRO A 104 -12.43 12.87 -18.42
CA PRO A 104 -12.60 11.47 -18.80
C PRO A 104 -12.19 10.53 -17.67
N ALA A 105 -13.01 9.52 -17.42
CA ALA A 105 -12.69 8.46 -16.47
C ALA A 105 -11.40 7.74 -16.90
N GLY A 106 -10.34 7.83 -16.09
CA GLY A 106 -9.10 7.07 -16.35
C GLY A 106 -7.84 7.49 -15.61
N THR A 107 -7.76 8.69 -15.03
CA THR A 107 -6.48 9.24 -14.56
C THR A 107 -6.57 10.17 -13.34
N GLU A 108 -7.57 10.00 -12.47
CA GLU A 108 -7.63 10.78 -11.24
C GLU A 108 -6.55 10.30 -10.26
N LEU A 109 -5.43 11.03 -10.19
CA LEU A 109 -4.48 10.94 -9.08
C LEU A 109 -5.24 11.20 -7.78
N VAL A 110 -5.07 10.29 -6.83
CA VAL A 110 -5.72 10.35 -5.53
C VAL A 110 -4.81 11.12 -4.59
N GLU A 111 -5.13 12.34 -4.20
CA GLU A 111 -4.34 13.02 -3.18
C GLU A 111 -4.57 12.37 -1.80
N PHE A 112 -3.48 12.12 -1.08
CA PHE A 112 -3.48 11.72 0.31
C PHE A 112 -3.42 12.96 1.22
N PRO A 113 -4.01 12.89 2.43
CA PRO A 113 -3.87 13.96 3.40
C PRO A 113 -2.39 14.13 3.80
N PRO A 114 -1.99 15.36 4.18
CA PRO A 114 -0.64 15.62 4.67
C PRO A 114 -0.32 14.77 5.90
N THR A 115 0.95 14.48 6.11
CA THR A 115 1.49 13.66 7.21
C THR A 115 2.45 14.47 8.07
N GLU A 116 2.55 14.12 9.36
CA GLU A 116 3.51 14.69 10.31
C GLU A 116 4.80 13.85 10.35
N HIS A 117 5.38 13.59 9.19
CA HIS A 117 6.57 12.77 9.06
C HIS A 117 7.85 13.55 9.34
N PRO A 118 8.95 12.89 9.77
CA PRO A 118 10.26 13.51 9.88
C PRO A 118 10.72 14.09 8.54
N THR A 119 11.27 15.29 8.56
CA THR A 119 11.79 16.01 7.39
C THR A 119 13.32 16.10 7.43
N GLU A 120 13.93 16.53 6.32
CA GLU A 120 15.38 16.65 6.21
C GLU A 120 15.98 17.53 7.32
N GLY A 121 17.07 17.04 7.93
CA GLY A 121 17.73 17.67 9.07
C GLY A 121 17.12 17.34 10.45
N GLU A 122 15.96 16.68 10.49
CA GLU A 122 15.37 16.18 11.74
C GLU A 122 15.93 14.81 12.12
N GLN A 123 15.78 14.44 13.39
CA GLN A 123 16.18 13.13 13.89
C GLN A 123 15.15 12.07 13.51
N ALA A 124 15.58 11.01 12.82
CA ALA A 124 14.75 9.85 12.51
C ALA A 124 14.33 9.14 13.81
N PRO A 125 13.03 8.88 14.02
CA PRO A 125 12.56 8.14 15.18
C PRO A 125 13.17 6.75 15.27
N ASP A 126 13.78 6.44 16.41
CA ASP A 126 14.36 5.11 16.61
C ASP A 126 13.28 4.05 16.83
N PHE A 127 13.61 2.83 16.44
CA PHE A 127 12.76 1.66 16.67
C PHE A 127 13.59 0.39 16.71
N THR A 128 13.02 -0.63 17.35
CA THR A 128 13.56 -1.98 17.40
C THR A 128 12.46 -2.94 16.95
N ARG A 129 12.78 -3.77 15.97
CA ARG A 129 11.87 -4.77 15.39
C ARG A 129 12.66 -6.01 14.93
N PRO A 130 11.98 -7.16 14.76
CA PRO A 130 12.58 -8.29 14.07
C PRO A 130 12.95 -7.90 12.64
N LEU A 131 14.23 -7.88 12.34
CA LEU A 131 14.78 -7.70 11.00
C LEU A 131 14.90 -9.08 10.35
N VAL A 132 14.19 -9.27 9.24
CA VAL A 132 14.00 -10.58 8.60
C VAL A 132 14.86 -10.67 7.35
N THR A 133 15.65 -11.73 7.24
CA THR A 133 16.38 -12.14 6.04
C THR A 133 15.73 -13.40 5.43
N ASP A 134 16.33 -13.96 4.38
CA ASP A 134 15.95 -15.26 3.85
C ASP A 134 16.36 -16.43 4.78
N GLU A 135 17.38 -16.24 5.61
CA GLU A 135 17.92 -17.28 6.50
C GLU A 135 17.36 -17.24 7.93
N TYR A 136 17.16 -16.05 8.51
CA TYR A 136 16.76 -15.89 9.92
C TYR A 136 16.07 -14.54 10.18
N TRP A 137 15.69 -14.30 11.43
CA TRP A 137 15.35 -12.97 11.91
C TRP A 137 15.83 -12.79 13.35
N GLU A 138 16.18 -11.57 13.69
CA GLU A 138 16.53 -11.15 15.05
C GLU A 138 16.13 -9.70 15.28
N ASP A 139 16.04 -9.28 16.54
CA ASP A 139 15.75 -7.88 16.85
C ASP A 139 16.96 -7.01 16.47
N ALA A 140 16.72 -6.01 15.64
CA ALA A 140 17.70 -4.96 15.32
C ALA A 140 17.05 -3.59 15.53
N SER A 141 17.87 -2.58 15.86
CA SER A 141 17.42 -1.20 15.90
C SER A 141 17.93 -0.40 14.70
N LEU A 142 17.20 0.65 14.32
CA LEU A 142 17.70 1.60 13.31
C LEU A 142 19.03 2.20 13.75
N SER A 143 19.18 2.51 15.05
CA SER A 143 20.42 3.05 15.60
C SER A 143 21.63 2.11 15.47
N ASP A 144 21.43 0.80 15.58
CA ASP A 144 22.51 -0.18 15.41
C ASP A 144 22.91 -0.25 13.92
N LEU A 145 21.94 -0.28 13.01
CA LEU A 145 22.20 -0.33 11.58
C LEU A 145 22.99 0.89 11.08
N VAL A 146 22.60 2.12 11.45
CA VAL A 146 23.36 3.31 11.01
C VAL A 146 24.76 3.36 11.63
N ALA A 147 24.96 2.78 12.82
CA ALA A 147 26.28 2.72 13.45
C ALA A 147 27.20 1.69 12.76
N GLU A 148 26.64 0.64 12.18
CA GLU A 148 27.36 -0.40 11.44
C GLU A 148 27.60 -0.03 9.98
N ASP A 149 26.56 0.48 9.30
CA ASP A 149 26.53 0.67 7.85
C ASP A 149 26.76 2.12 7.40
N GLY A 150 26.67 3.09 8.33
CA GLY A 150 26.78 4.51 8.02
C GLY A 150 25.44 5.12 7.61
N ARG A 151 24.95 4.82 6.40
CA ARG A 151 23.65 5.33 5.93
C ARG A 151 22.66 4.19 5.71
N VAL A 152 21.41 4.42 6.10
CA VAL A 152 20.33 3.45 5.95
C VAL A 152 19.14 4.09 5.22
N LEU A 153 18.77 3.53 4.09
CA LEU A 153 17.52 3.84 3.40
C LEU A 153 16.39 2.98 3.99
N VAL A 154 15.51 3.61 4.75
CA VAL A 154 14.33 2.99 5.35
C VAL A 154 13.15 3.13 4.40
N VAL A 155 12.66 2.00 3.88
CA VAL A 155 11.53 1.95 2.94
C VAL A 155 10.28 1.44 3.65
N PHE A 156 9.31 2.31 3.87
CA PHE A 156 7.99 1.93 4.40
C PHE A 156 7.11 1.45 3.27
N PHE A 157 6.67 0.19 3.33
CA PHE A 157 5.93 -0.41 2.24
C PHE A 157 4.61 -1.09 2.69
N PRO A 158 3.59 -1.09 1.81
CA PRO A 158 2.33 -1.81 2.00
C PRO A 158 2.50 -3.31 2.18
N LEU A 159 1.39 -4.02 2.39
CA LEU A 159 1.35 -5.49 2.44
C LEU A 159 2.24 -6.18 1.38
N ASN A 160 3.12 -7.09 1.80
CA ASN A 160 4.09 -7.84 0.96
C ASN A 160 3.56 -8.22 -0.43
N TRP A 161 2.40 -8.90 -0.47
CA TRP A 161 1.84 -9.47 -1.70
C TRP A 161 0.92 -8.51 -2.47
N GLY A 162 0.79 -7.27 -2.00
CA GLY A 162 0.10 -6.19 -2.69
C GLY A 162 0.79 -5.83 -3.99
N GLY A 163 0.02 -5.37 -4.99
CA GLY A 163 0.60 -4.95 -6.26
C GLY A 163 1.63 -3.82 -6.11
N LYS A 164 1.43 -2.96 -5.10
CA LYS A 164 2.32 -1.85 -4.75
C LYS A 164 3.71 -2.35 -4.36
N SER A 165 3.76 -3.20 -3.34
CA SER A 165 5.01 -3.72 -2.77
C SER A 165 5.79 -4.54 -3.79
N VAL A 166 5.10 -5.37 -4.57
CA VAL A 166 5.73 -6.14 -5.65
C VAL A 166 6.41 -5.24 -6.68
N TYR A 167 5.73 -4.22 -7.19
CA TYR A 167 6.32 -3.27 -8.14
C TYR A 167 7.49 -2.51 -7.51
N TRP A 168 7.30 -2.03 -6.29
CA TRP A 168 8.27 -1.18 -5.63
C TRP A 168 9.60 -1.89 -5.35
N TRP A 169 9.53 -3.13 -4.88
CA TRP A 169 10.72 -3.94 -4.62
C TRP A 169 11.41 -4.41 -5.90
N ASP A 170 10.70 -4.51 -7.03
CA ASP A 170 11.33 -4.76 -8.34
C ASP A 170 12.13 -3.54 -8.81
N GLU A 171 11.59 -2.33 -8.62
CA GLU A 171 12.29 -1.08 -8.96
C GLU A 171 13.52 -0.87 -8.07
N LEU A 172 13.40 -1.06 -6.75
CA LEU A 172 14.51 -0.87 -5.81
C LEU A 172 15.69 -1.82 -6.07
N GLN A 173 15.42 -3.09 -6.41
CA GLN A 173 16.44 -4.08 -6.78
C GLN A 173 17.15 -3.76 -8.09
N GLY A 174 16.52 -2.99 -8.98
CA GLY A 174 17.11 -2.59 -10.25
C GLY A 174 18.13 -1.46 -10.14
N ARG A 175 18.39 -0.95 -8.92
CA ARG A 175 19.16 0.27 -8.67
C ARG A 175 20.52 0.00 -8.05
N ASP A 176 21.48 0.83 -8.43
CA ASP A 176 22.85 0.83 -7.93
C ASP A 176 22.97 1.88 -6.81
N TRP A 177 22.64 1.48 -5.58
CA TRP A 177 22.80 2.33 -4.41
C TRP A 177 24.27 2.62 -4.13
N ALA A 178 24.55 3.78 -3.52
CA ALA A 178 25.89 4.12 -3.08
C ALA A 178 26.44 3.03 -2.13
N PRO A 179 27.75 2.71 -2.17
CA PRO A 179 28.31 1.57 -1.43
C PRO A 179 28.16 1.64 0.09
N ASP A 180 27.90 2.83 0.64
CA ASP A 180 27.69 3.12 2.06
C ASP A 180 26.21 3.23 2.45
N VAL A 181 25.28 2.86 1.55
CA VAL A 181 23.83 2.87 1.81
C VAL A 181 23.30 1.45 1.91
N SER A 182 22.88 1.07 3.12
CA SER A 182 22.09 -0.14 3.35
C SER A 182 20.60 0.14 3.12
N VAL A 183 19.88 -0.75 2.43
CA VAL A 183 18.44 -0.62 2.21
C VAL A 183 17.67 -1.62 3.05
N VAL A 184 16.69 -1.15 3.82
CA VAL A 184 15.82 -1.98 4.67
C VAL A 184 14.35 -1.64 4.45
N GLY A 185 13.49 -2.64 4.49
CA GLY A 185 12.03 -2.45 4.43
C GLY A 185 11.39 -2.40 5.81
N VAL A 186 10.27 -1.69 5.97
CA VAL A 186 9.38 -1.75 7.14
C VAL A 186 7.96 -2.00 6.69
N GLY A 187 7.35 -3.09 7.18
CA GLY A 187 5.98 -3.47 6.82
C GLY A 187 5.25 -4.21 7.94
N ILE A 188 3.94 -4.39 7.76
CA ILE A 188 3.05 -4.99 8.78
C ILE A 188 2.96 -6.52 8.71
N SER A 189 3.77 -7.17 7.88
CA SER A 189 3.77 -8.63 7.77
C SER A 189 4.54 -9.26 8.93
N GLN A 190 4.17 -10.49 9.29
CA GLN A 190 4.88 -11.31 10.29
C GLN A 190 6.20 -11.84 9.71
N PRO A 191 7.18 -12.26 10.54
CA PRO A 191 8.49 -12.70 10.06
C PRO A 191 8.43 -13.83 9.02
N PHE A 192 7.60 -14.84 9.26
CA PHE A 192 7.43 -15.94 8.29
C PHE A 192 6.86 -15.50 6.94
N ASP A 193 6.05 -14.44 6.91
CA ASP A 193 5.50 -13.92 5.65
C ASP A 193 6.55 -13.07 4.91
N HIS A 194 7.33 -12.26 5.64
CA HIS A 194 8.49 -11.57 5.07
C HIS A 194 9.52 -12.53 4.49
N GLN A 195 9.90 -13.58 5.22
CA GLN A 195 10.88 -14.55 4.72
C GLN A 195 10.41 -15.22 3.42
N ARG A 196 9.13 -15.60 3.33
CA ARG A 196 8.55 -16.13 2.07
C ARG A 196 8.52 -15.10 0.96
N PHE A 197 8.27 -13.84 1.30
CA PHE A 197 8.27 -12.75 0.33
C PHE A 197 9.68 -12.52 -0.22
N ILE A 198 10.68 -12.42 0.64
CA ILE A 198 12.10 -12.33 0.31
C ILE A 198 12.52 -13.49 -0.60
N GLU A 199 12.32 -14.74 -0.16
CA GLU A 199 12.71 -15.92 -0.94
C GLU A 199 12.04 -15.96 -2.32
N ARG A 200 10.72 -15.71 -2.36
CA ARG A 200 9.96 -15.84 -3.60
C ARG A 200 10.22 -14.72 -4.60
N ARG A 201 10.61 -13.55 -4.12
CA ARG A 201 10.94 -12.39 -4.95
C ARG A 201 12.42 -12.27 -5.23
N GLY A 202 13.26 -13.04 -4.54
CA GLY A 202 14.72 -12.96 -4.64
C GLY A 202 15.26 -11.65 -4.07
N LEU A 203 14.63 -11.11 -3.03
CA LEU A 203 15.05 -9.84 -2.44
C LEU A 203 16.40 -10.00 -1.74
N GLU A 204 17.30 -9.06 -1.98
CA GLU A 204 18.57 -8.94 -1.27
C GLU A 204 18.46 -8.04 -0.02
N TYR A 205 17.28 -7.43 0.19
CA TYR A 205 17.03 -6.47 1.26
C TYR A 205 16.32 -7.12 2.45
N PRO A 206 16.80 -6.92 3.68
CA PRO A 206 16.11 -7.38 4.87
C PRO A 206 14.88 -6.50 5.18
N LEU A 207 13.88 -7.10 5.81
CA LEU A 207 12.58 -6.46 6.07
C LEU A 207 12.25 -6.51 7.57
N PHE A 208 12.05 -5.35 8.18
CA PHE A 208 11.50 -5.23 9.54
C PHE A 208 10.04 -5.65 9.57
N SER A 209 9.73 -6.58 10.46
CA SER A 209 8.38 -7.02 10.78
C SER A 209 7.76 -6.14 11.87
N ASP A 210 6.73 -5.37 11.52
CA ASP A 210 5.98 -4.52 12.45
C ASP A 210 4.45 -4.71 12.34
N PRO A 211 3.90 -5.85 12.77
CA PRO A 211 2.48 -6.16 12.57
C PRO A 211 1.48 -5.20 13.25
N GLY A 212 1.94 -4.43 14.24
CA GLY A 212 1.14 -3.41 14.92
C GLY A 212 1.12 -2.07 14.19
N ASN A 213 1.98 -1.87 13.19
CA ASN A 213 2.18 -0.62 12.48
C ASN A 213 2.72 0.54 13.36
N ASP A 214 3.20 0.26 14.57
CA ASP A 214 3.68 1.29 15.51
C ASP A 214 4.86 2.11 14.95
N VAL A 215 5.68 1.54 14.07
CA VAL A 215 6.81 2.26 13.46
C VAL A 215 6.29 3.29 12.46
N ALA A 216 5.28 2.93 11.66
CA ALA A 216 4.62 3.89 10.79
C ALA A 216 3.89 4.99 11.58
N GLU A 217 3.30 4.66 12.74
CA GLU A 217 2.75 5.65 13.67
C GLU A 217 3.82 6.65 14.14
N ARG A 218 5.00 6.17 14.55
CA ARG A 218 6.12 7.02 14.99
C ARG A 218 6.64 7.93 13.89
N TYR A 219 6.63 7.45 12.65
CA TYR A 219 7.05 8.20 11.48
C TYR A 219 5.92 9.05 10.86
N GLY A 220 4.70 9.04 11.42
CA GLY A 220 3.58 9.80 10.90
C GLY A 220 3.07 9.33 9.53
N VAL A 221 3.40 8.11 9.11
CA VAL A 221 3.10 7.55 7.78
C VAL A 221 2.05 6.44 7.81
N VAL A 222 1.06 6.53 8.70
CA VAL A 222 -0.03 5.55 8.79
C VAL A 222 -1.00 5.69 7.61
N HIS A 223 -1.51 4.57 7.11
CA HIS A 223 -2.58 4.52 6.13
C HIS A 223 -3.62 3.45 6.50
N ASP A 224 -4.86 3.88 6.75
CA ASP A 224 -5.98 2.97 6.97
C ASP A 224 -6.47 2.35 5.66
N LEU A 225 -6.80 1.06 5.71
CA LEU A 225 -7.21 0.29 4.53
C LEU A 225 -8.72 0.16 4.42
N ASP A 226 -9.29 0.75 3.36
CA ASP A 226 -10.69 0.55 3.00
C ASP A 226 -11.00 -0.95 2.83
N GLY A 227 -12.11 -1.39 3.41
CA GLY A 227 -12.59 -2.77 3.35
C GLY A 227 -11.77 -3.79 4.15
N MET A 228 -10.78 -3.37 4.96
CA MET A 228 -10.01 -4.25 5.87
C MET A 228 -10.11 -3.74 7.31
N ALA A 229 -11.23 -4.07 7.97
CA ALA A 229 -11.54 -3.56 9.30
C ALA A 229 -10.42 -3.84 10.31
N GLY A 230 -9.93 -2.78 10.96
CA GLY A 230 -8.89 -2.84 12.00
C GLY A 230 -7.48 -3.06 11.48
N ILE A 231 -7.25 -2.96 10.16
CA ILE A 231 -5.91 -3.04 9.56
C ILE A 231 -5.52 -1.67 9.03
N SER A 232 -4.38 -1.18 9.52
CA SER A 232 -3.64 -0.06 8.93
C SER A 232 -2.27 -0.56 8.49
N GLU A 233 -1.69 0.08 7.48
CA GLU A 233 -0.36 -0.23 6.96
C GLU A 233 0.49 1.05 6.85
N PRO A 234 1.79 0.93 6.57
CA PRO A 234 2.58 2.08 6.22
C PRO A 234 2.14 2.60 4.87
N ARG A 235 1.88 3.91 4.83
CA ARG A 235 1.87 4.65 3.58
C ARG A 235 3.25 4.49 2.92
N PRO A 236 3.31 4.29 1.60
CA PRO A 236 4.56 4.37 0.87
C PRO A 236 5.40 5.60 1.25
N ALA A 237 6.55 5.37 1.86
CA ALA A 237 7.54 6.38 2.19
C ALA A 237 8.98 5.83 2.13
N MET A 238 9.95 6.73 1.97
CA MET A 238 11.39 6.46 1.98
C MET A 238 12.10 7.53 2.80
N PHE A 239 12.99 7.12 3.68
CA PHE A 239 13.82 8.01 4.48
C PHE A 239 15.27 7.56 4.36
N LEU A 240 16.15 8.42 3.84
CA LEU A 240 17.58 8.20 3.94
C LEU A 240 18.05 8.74 5.29
N VAL A 241 18.64 7.89 6.10
CA VAL A 241 19.05 8.20 7.46
C VAL A 241 20.57 8.10 7.56
N GLY A 242 21.21 9.19 7.98
CA GLY A 242 22.65 9.30 8.12
C GLY A 242 23.21 8.66 9.40
N PRO A 243 24.55 8.70 9.60
CA PRO A 243 25.25 8.01 10.69
C PRO A 243 24.87 8.46 12.10
N ASP A 244 24.35 9.68 12.25
CA ASP A 244 23.87 10.23 13.52
C ASP A 244 22.34 10.16 13.68
N ARG A 245 21.68 9.42 12.79
CA ARG A 245 20.23 9.30 12.58
C ARG A 245 19.53 10.57 12.10
N THR A 246 20.26 11.56 11.59
CA THR A 246 19.65 12.68 10.89
C THR A 246 19.03 12.20 9.57
N VAL A 247 17.83 12.66 9.26
CA VAL A 247 17.17 12.42 7.97
C VAL A 247 17.88 13.26 6.92
N GLU A 248 18.56 12.61 5.97
CA GLU A 248 19.23 13.25 4.83
C GLU A 248 18.28 13.38 3.63
N TYR A 249 17.22 12.58 3.59
CA TYR A 249 16.16 12.68 2.59
C TYR A 249 14.85 12.11 3.12
N ALA A 250 13.74 12.73 2.77
CA ALA A 250 12.41 12.20 3.04
C ALA A 250 11.52 12.29 1.80
N TRP A 251 10.90 11.17 1.45
CA TRP A 251 9.79 11.13 0.50
C TRP A 251 8.63 10.35 1.11
N VAL A 252 7.43 10.92 1.05
CA VAL A 252 6.19 10.26 1.45
C VAL A 252 5.18 10.43 0.32
N ALA A 253 4.52 9.34 -0.06
CA ALA A 253 3.50 9.41 -1.10
C ALA A 253 2.42 10.44 -0.75
N SER A 254 2.30 11.45 -1.60
CA SER A 254 1.21 12.42 -1.57
C SER A 254 0.03 11.96 -2.42
N GLU A 255 0.21 10.93 -3.25
CA GLU A 255 -0.83 10.48 -4.16
C GLU A 255 -0.88 8.97 -4.46
N TRP A 256 -2.01 8.52 -5.01
CA TRP A 256 -2.22 7.16 -5.52
C TRP A 256 -2.61 7.13 -7.01
N PRO A 257 -1.99 6.26 -7.84
CA PRO A 257 -0.77 5.51 -7.54
C PRO A 257 0.42 6.46 -7.31
N PRO A 258 1.34 6.16 -6.37
CA PRO A 258 2.49 7.01 -6.12
C PRO A 258 3.45 6.93 -7.30
N SER A 259 4.18 8.02 -7.52
CA SER A 259 5.35 8.06 -8.39
C SER A 259 6.58 8.27 -7.51
N PRO A 260 7.22 7.20 -7.00
CA PRO A 260 8.41 7.35 -6.17
C PRO A 260 9.54 8.03 -6.97
N PRO A 261 10.21 9.04 -6.40
CA PRO A 261 11.23 9.84 -7.08
C PRO A 261 12.58 9.13 -7.00
N PHE A 262 12.62 7.91 -7.49
CA PHE A 262 13.81 7.08 -7.30
C PHE A 262 15.06 7.68 -7.96
N ASP A 263 14.91 8.47 -9.02
CA ASP A 263 16.03 9.14 -9.69
C ASP A 263 16.63 10.25 -8.79
N ASP A 264 15.84 10.92 -7.96
CA ASP A 264 16.30 11.94 -6.99
C ASP A 264 17.09 11.32 -5.80
N LEU A 265 16.97 10.00 -5.63
CA LEU A 265 17.68 9.22 -4.62
C LEU A 265 19.05 8.72 -5.10
N GLU A 266 19.32 8.73 -6.41
CA GLU A 266 20.57 8.28 -7.03
C GLU A 266 21.58 9.41 -7.25
N ASP A 267 21.17 10.67 -7.13
CA ASP A 267 22.06 11.81 -7.41
C ASP A 267 23.24 11.83 -6.40
N GLU A 268 24.38 11.30 -6.83
CA GLU A 268 25.67 11.30 -6.11
C GLU A 268 26.09 12.73 -5.70
N GLU A 269 25.67 13.77 -6.44
CA GLU A 269 25.92 15.18 -6.08
C GLU A 269 25.19 15.59 -4.78
N ARG A 270 24.05 14.97 -4.45
CA ARG A 270 23.32 15.22 -3.19
C ARG A 270 23.84 14.38 -2.02
N LEU A 271 24.37 13.19 -2.29
CA LEU A 271 24.98 12.30 -1.29
C LEU A 271 26.44 12.68 -0.94
N ALA A 272 27.07 13.53 -1.77
CA ALA A 272 28.43 14.02 -1.61
C ALA A 272 28.53 15.44 -1.01
N GLU A 273 27.42 16.14 -0.78
CA GLU A 273 27.42 17.44 -0.11
C GLU A 273 27.23 17.30 1.42
N GLU A 274 28.41 17.29 2.08
CA GLU A 274 28.77 17.44 3.52
C GLU A 274 29.02 16.18 4.36
#